data_AF-A0A103DZQ7-F1
#
_entry.id   AF-A0A103DZQ7-F1
#
_cell.length_a   1.000
_cell.length_b   1.000
_cell.length_c   1.000
_cell.angle_alpha   90.00
_cell.angle_beta   90.00
_cell.angle_gamma   90.00
#
_symmetry.space_group_name_H-M   'P 1'
#
loop_
_entity.id
_entity.type
_entity.pdbx_description
1 polymer ?
#
loop_
_entity_poly.entity_id
_entity_poly.type
_entity_poly.pdbx_seq_one_letter_code
_entity_poly.pdbx_strand_id
1 'polypeptide(L)'
;MHCRIRKVDKVFKPEEVVRQKIINWLVDDLGYDENRIGVEVGIQMGGKVHDKPADIVVFTDATKSGHWVIIEVKKPGRKDGIEQLKSYMNPTAATFGYWTNGADERFLLRSGSNDYSKPIWRLPRSGETLDDVDEPITRSKLRPVTDLYAILKDLEQHILAHQTVDTFNEIFKLVFAKLFDERVNLPKASSVAQFRIGLTEAATTAAANVRKLFDRAKLKWNDVYDSADTIALTDENLAYCIKVLQGTYLMKSGDVLGLAFELLVNQEMKGEMGQYFTPRQVVDMMVKMIEPTIEETVCDPACGSGGFLIYTMRKVFQYIEDTWDDADDRAEQRKDYAQDKLVGMDNDARLVKVAKAYMIMENDGRGGLFSVDSLDYNVWEKRLKERVTGRKTLKPSDLAQGALVKDRLPTDGLQVILTNPPFAGAIKASTTLSQYSLALGKNGKNEGALVRAVLFLERCLDMLVPGGRMGIVLPQGLFNNITDQNIRTFIDQKARVLAVVGLHPYTFKPFTLAKTSVLFLQKWRENEYLPNYPVFTAVSMRPGKTKLGAPLYLEDGKTLDCDMDEIAEQYKAWKNSLTKNANKSAAKAKA
;
A
#
# COMPACT_ATOMS: atom_id res chain seq x y z
N MET A 1 1.35 33.30 44.25
CA MET A 1 0.66 32.00 44.17
C MET A 1 1.35 31.07 45.15
N HIS A 2 0.59 30.41 46.03
CA HIS A 2 1.16 29.55 47.06
C HIS A 2 1.58 28.20 46.47
N CYS A 3 2.83 27.80 46.68
CA CYS A 3 3.34 26.49 46.23
C CYS A 3 2.99 25.42 47.26
N ARG A 4 2.12 24.47 46.92
CA ARG A 4 1.58 23.45 47.85
C ARG A 4 2.69 22.64 48.55
N ILE A 5 3.68 22.18 47.78
CA ILE A 5 4.75 21.32 48.29
C ILE A 5 5.80 22.11 49.08
N ARG A 6 6.22 23.29 48.57
CA ARG A 6 7.29 24.07 49.21
C ARG A 6 6.78 24.98 50.34
N LYS A 7 5.46 25.17 50.47
CA LYS A 7 4.81 26.02 51.47
C LYS A 7 5.30 27.48 51.45
N VAL A 8 5.63 27.99 50.25
CA VAL A 8 6.10 29.37 50.04
C VAL A 8 5.36 30.02 48.88
N ASP A 9 5.22 31.33 48.93
CA ASP A 9 4.64 32.10 47.83
C ASP A 9 5.64 32.30 46.69
N LYS A 10 5.19 31.98 45.48
CA LYS A 10 5.94 32.14 44.24
C LYS A 10 5.32 33.19 43.34
N VAL A 11 6.19 33.83 42.55
CA VAL A 11 5.83 34.80 41.51
C VAL A 11 4.99 34.10 40.44
N PHE A 12 3.94 34.78 39.99
CA PHE A 12 3.02 34.27 38.97
C PHE A 12 3.69 34.24 37.59
N LYS A 13 4.34 33.12 37.26
CA LYS A 13 4.89 32.83 35.92
C LYS A 13 4.02 31.79 35.21
N PRO A 14 3.80 31.87 33.88
CA PRO A 14 2.95 30.92 33.16
C PRO A 14 3.31 29.44 33.36
N GLU A 15 4.61 29.12 33.42
CA GLU A 15 5.11 27.76 33.68
C GLU A 15 4.83 27.30 35.11
N GLU A 16 4.94 28.20 36.09
CA GLU A 16 4.65 27.90 37.50
C GLU A 16 3.16 27.58 37.71
N VAL A 17 2.26 28.20 36.95
CA VAL A 17 0.81 27.89 36.98
C VAL A 17 0.56 26.45 36.52
N VAL A 18 1.19 26.03 35.41
CA VAL A 18 1.09 24.65 34.93
C VAL A 18 1.67 23.69 35.97
N ARG A 19 2.83 24.03 36.55
CA ARG A 19 3.50 23.23 37.58
C ARG A 19 2.60 23.01 38.81
N GLN A 20 1.97 24.04 39.34
CA GLN A 20 1.04 23.90 40.48
C GLN A 20 -0.21 23.09 40.12
N LYS A 21 -0.73 23.23 38.88
CA LYS A 21 -1.83 22.39 38.40
C LYS A 21 -1.46 20.90 38.39
N ILE A 22 -0.25 20.56 37.94
CA ILE A 22 0.24 19.18 37.96
C ILE A 22 0.45 18.66 39.38
N ILE A 23 1.00 19.49 40.28
CA ILE A 23 1.14 19.11 41.70
C ILE A 23 -0.21 18.76 42.32
N ASN A 24 -1.24 19.59 42.09
CA ASN A 24 -2.57 19.31 42.60
C ASN A 24 -3.15 18.03 41.99
N TRP A 25 -3.01 17.81 40.69
CA TRP A 25 -3.42 16.57 40.03
C TRP A 25 -2.72 15.32 40.62
N LEU A 26 -1.43 15.40 40.93
CA LEU A 26 -0.69 14.29 41.55
C LEU A 26 -1.24 13.94 42.94
N VAL A 27 -1.57 14.94 43.76
CA VAL A 27 -2.02 14.73 45.14
C VAL A 27 -3.51 14.39 45.19
N ASP A 28 -4.34 15.18 44.52
CA ASP A 28 -5.80 15.11 44.65
C ASP A 28 -6.40 14.00 43.77
N ASP A 29 -5.92 13.83 42.54
CA ASP A 29 -6.49 12.87 41.58
C ASP A 29 -5.71 11.54 41.52
N LEU A 30 -4.37 11.59 41.64
CA LEU A 30 -3.53 10.39 41.63
C LEU A 30 -3.19 9.88 43.04
N GLY A 31 -3.51 10.63 44.10
CA GLY A 31 -3.40 10.18 45.49
C GLY A 31 -1.98 10.06 46.03
N TYR A 32 -1.00 10.74 45.42
CA TYR A 32 0.38 10.74 45.93
C TYR A 32 0.53 11.61 47.18
N ASP A 33 1.19 11.07 48.21
CA ASP A 33 1.51 11.81 49.43
C ASP A 33 2.46 12.98 49.13
N GLU A 34 2.18 14.16 49.69
CA GLU A 34 2.97 15.39 49.47
C GLU A 34 4.45 15.21 49.85
N ASN A 35 4.76 14.38 50.84
CA ASN A 35 6.15 14.13 51.28
C ASN A 35 6.96 13.34 50.24
N ARG A 36 6.28 12.64 49.33
CA ARG A 36 6.89 11.92 48.21
C ARG A 36 7.11 12.80 46.98
N ILE A 37 6.72 14.07 47.01
CA ILE A 37 6.85 14.97 45.86
C ILE A 37 7.99 15.97 46.12
N GLY A 38 8.87 16.12 45.13
CA GLY A 38 9.92 17.14 45.09
C GLY A 38 9.68 18.12 43.94
N VAL A 39 10.07 19.38 44.14
CA VAL A 39 9.95 20.45 43.14
C VAL A 39 11.33 21.07 42.90
N GLU A 40 11.72 21.22 41.63
CA GLU A 40 13.06 21.59 41.15
C GLU A 40 14.15 20.74 41.82
N VAL A 41 14.11 19.44 41.56
CA VAL A 41 15.06 18.46 42.12
C VAL A 41 16.31 18.37 41.23
N GLY A 42 17.48 18.58 41.83
CA GLY A 42 18.76 18.40 41.12
C GLY A 42 19.03 16.93 40.83
N ILE A 43 19.31 16.61 39.56
CA ILE A 43 19.57 15.24 39.10
C ILE A 43 21.09 15.03 38.96
N GLN A 44 21.65 14.04 39.64
CA GLN A 44 23.06 13.67 39.49
C GLN A 44 23.26 12.82 38.23
N MET A 45 24.22 13.20 37.39
CA MET A 45 24.65 12.43 36.22
C MET A 45 26.14 12.09 36.37
N GLY A 46 26.42 10.88 36.86
CA GLY A 46 27.78 10.51 37.28
C GLY A 46 28.25 11.35 38.47
N GLY A 47 29.47 11.90 38.40
CA GLY A 47 30.05 12.73 39.47
C GLY A 47 29.66 14.22 39.45
N LYS A 48 28.79 14.66 38.54
CA LYS A 48 28.35 16.07 38.42
C LYS A 48 26.82 16.17 38.50
N VAL A 49 26.33 17.22 39.16
CA VAL A 49 24.90 17.56 39.19
C VAL A 49 24.56 18.27 37.87
N HIS A 50 23.46 17.88 37.23
CA HIS A 50 22.99 18.51 36.01
C HIS A 50 22.63 19.99 36.24
N ASP A 51 23.01 20.88 35.31
CA ASP A 51 22.89 22.34 35.47
C ASP A 51 21.45 22.83 35.67
N LYS A 52 20.47 22.07 35.17
CA LYS A 52 19.05 22.35 35.35
C LYS A 52 18.35 21.25 36.14
N PRO A 53 17.65 21.60 37.25
CA PRO A 53 16.86 20.64 38.02
C PRO A 53 15.62 20.18 37.25
N ALA A 54 15.15 18.97 37.55
CA ALA A 54 13.87 18.47 37.06
C ALA A 54 12.71 19.18 37.77
N ASP A 55 11.66 19.55 37.03
CA ASP A 55 10.59 20.40 37.57
C ASP A 55 9.83 19.76 38.74
N ILE A 56 9.38 18.52 38.57
CA ILE A 56 8.71 17.75 39.61
C ILE A 56 9.23 16.31 39.59
N VAL A 57 9.48 15.75 40.77
CA VAL A 57 9.85 14.34 40.94
C VAL A 57 8.92 13.72 41.98
N VAL A 58 8.33 12.58 41.65
CA VAL A 58 7.66 11.71 42.61
C VAL A 58 8.64 10.61 42.99
N PHE A 59 8.90 10.47 44.29
CA PHE A 59 9.81 9.47 44.84
C PHE A 59 9.08 8.15 45.17
N THR A 60 9.83 7.06 45.21
CA THR A 60 9.32 5.72 45.55
C THR A 60 8.77 5.67 46.97
N ASP A 61 9.39 6.41 47.89
CA ASP A 61 9.02 6.48 49.30
C ASP A 61 9.21 7.91 49.85
N ALA A 62 8.80 8.14 51.10
CA ALA A 62 8.94 9.42 51.78
C ALA A 62 10.41 9.76 52.15
N THR A 63 11.32 8.79 52.10
CA THR A 63 12.76 9.00 52.35
C THR A 63 13.50 9.57 51.14
N LYS A 64 12.82 9.67 49.98
CA LYS A 64 13.31 10.26 48.72
C LYS A 64 14.55 9.54 48.16
N SER A 65 14.64 8.24 48.41
CA SER A 65 15.79 7.40 48.02
C SER A 65 15.79 7.03 46.54
N GLY A 66 14.60 6.81 45.95
CA GLY A 66 14.41 6.37 44.57
C GLY A 66 13.44 7.27 43.79
N HIS A 67 13.68 7.40 42.48
CA HIS A 67 12.85 8.22 41.59
C HIS A 67 11.79 7.33 40.93
N TRP A 68 10.51 7.66 41.10
CA TRP A 68 9.40 6.89 40.52
C TRP A 68 8.89 7.53 39.24
N VAL A 69 8.48 8.80 39.32
CA VAL A 69 8.01 9.60 38.19
C VAL A 69 8.85 10.87 38.09
N ILE A 70 9.33 11.19 36.89
CA ILE A 70 9.92 12.51 36.59
C ILE A 70 9.00 13.27 35.67
N ILE A 71 8.75 14.54 35.99
CA ILE A 71 7.87 15.40 35.22
C ILE A 71 8.63 16.63 34.78
N GLU A 72 8.56 16.90 33.48
CA GLU A 72 9.09 18.12 32.85
C GLU A 72 7.92 19.00 32.42
N VAL A 73 7.90 20.24 32.90
CA VAL A 73 6.83 21.21 32.63
C VAL A 73 7.40 22.34 31.78
N LYS A 74 6.69 22.67 30.70
CA LYS A 74 7.02 23.84 29.86
C LYS A 74 5.92 24.89 29.92
N LYS A 75 6.29 26.12 29.58
CA LYS A 75 5.30 27.17 29.32
C LYS A 75 4.34 26.79 28.17
N PRO A 76 3.09 27.24 28.18
CA PRO A 76 2.13 27.01 27.10
C PRO A 76 2.68 27.36 25.71
N GLY A 77 2.39 26.52 24.72
CA GLY A 77 2.82 26.69 23.32
C GLY A 77 4.23 26.17 23.00
N ARG A 78 5.03 25.77 24.00
CA ARG A 78 6.37 25.20 23.80
C ARG A 78 6.29 23.67 23.62
N LYS A 79 7.03 23.10 22.66
CA LYS A 79 6.94 21.67 22.28
C LYS A 79 8.23 20.85 22.46
N ASP A 80 9.34 21.50 22.79
CA ASP A 80 10.62 20.86 23.11
C ASP A 80 10.70 20.43 24.58
N GLY A 81 11.60 19.48 24.88
CA GLY A 81 11.87 19.03 26.26
C GLY A 81 11.72 17.53 26.52
N ILE A 82 11.24 16.74 25.56
CA ILE A 82 11.13 15.28 25.71
C ILE A 82 12.52 14.63 25.87
N GLU A 83 13.51 15.06 25.09
CA GLU A 83 14.88 14.55 25.23
C GLU A 83 15.52 14.95 26.57
N GLN A 84 15.16 16.13 27.09
CA GLN A 84 15.56 16.56 28.43
C GLN A 84 14.95 15.64 29.51
N LEU A 85 13.66 15.31 29.39
CA LEU A 85 12.99 14.35 30.27
C LEU A 85 13.68 12.98 30.24
N LYS A 86 13.97 12.43 29.05
CA LYS A 86 14.72 11.16 28.91
C LYS A 86 16.11 11.23 29.55
N SER A 87 16.79 12.37 29.42
CA SER A 87 18.10 12.59 30.04
C SER A 87 18.03 12.51 31.57
N TYR A 88 16.92 12.90 32.19
CA TYR A 88 16.72 12.77 33.64
C TYR A 88 16.34 11.35 34.07
N MET A 89 15.54 10.66 33.27
CA MET A 89 15.03 9.33 33.58
C MET A 89 16.12 8.24 33.54
N ASN A 90 17.05 8.32 32.57
CA ASN A 90 18.07 7.29 32.40
C ASN A 90 19.02 7.17 33.63
N PRO A 91 19.63 8.26 34.15
CA PRO A 91 20.57 8.19 35.27
C PRO A 91 19.91 7.87 36.61
N THR A 92 18.65 8.28 36.79
CA THR A 92 17.90 8.08 38.05
C THR A 92 17.17 6.75 38.10
N ALA A 93 17.21 5.99 36.99
CA ALA A 93 16.44 4.78 36.78
C ALA A 93 14.92 4.98 36.93
N ALA A 94 14.40 6.22 36.85
CA ALA A 94 12.99 6.51 37.00
C ALA A 94 12.13 5.71 36.01
N THR A 95 11.06 5.11 36.51
CA THR A 95 10.20 4.22 35.72
C THR A 95 9.31 5.03 34.78
N PHE A 96 8.74 6.13 35.26
CA PHE A 96 7.75 6.92 34.52
C PHE A 96 8.22 8.34 34.25
N GLY A 97 7.86 8.85 33.07
CA GLY A 97 8.13 10.21 32.64
C GLY A 97 6.84 10.89 32.20
N TYR A 98 6.69 12.16 32.52
CA TYR A 98 5.58 12.98 32.03
C TYR A 98 6.09 14.31 31.52
N TRP A 99 5.68 14.68 30.32
CA TRP A 99 5.97 15.99 29.74
C TRP A 99 4.66 16.70 29.43
N THR A 100 4.56 17.98 29.79
CA THR A 100 3.40 18.80 29.45
C THR A 100 3.74 20.28 29.33
N ASN A 101 2.98 20.98 28.48
CA ASN A 101 2.97 22.44 28.41
C ASN A 101 1.61 23.06 28.86
N GLY A 102 0.73 22.22 29.44
CA GLY A 102 -0.62 22.59 29.84
C GLY A 102 -1.71 22.41 28.78
N ALA A 103 -1.36 22.26 27.50
CA ALA A 103 -2.28 21.95 26.41
C ALA A 103 -1.99 20.59 25.76
N ASP A 104 -0.70 20.29 25.54
CA ASP A 104 -0.19 19.02 25.06
C ASP A 104 0.36 18.19 26.22
N GLU A 105 0.29 16.86 26.09
CA GLU A 105 0.81 15.93 27.08
C GLU A 105 1.44 14.67 26.46
N ARG A 106 2.48 14.15 27.12
CA ARG A 106 3.20 12.93 26.73
C ARG A 106 3.63 12.14 27.96
N PHE A 107 3.26 10.86 27.98
CA PHE A 107 3.71 9.91 29.00
C PHE A 107 4.80 9.00 28.42
N LEU A 108 5.83 8.71 29.21
CA LEU A 108 6.94 7.84 28.85
C LEU A 108 7.09 6.75 29.91
N LEU A 109 7.29 5.50 29.46
CA LEU A 109 7.66 4.39 30.33
C LEU A 109 9.07 3.93 30.00
N ARG A 110 9.95 3.91 31.00
CA ARG A 110 11.30 3.36 30.87
C ARG A 110 11.26 1.85 31.05
N SER A 111 11.43 1.10 29.97
CA SER A 111 11.44 -0.38 29.97
C SER A 111 12.86 -0.98 29.92
N GLY A 112 13.89 -0.14 29.86
CA GLY A 112 15.30 -0.53 29.75
C GLY A 112 16.23 0.68 29.75
N SER A 113 17.50 0.50 29.40
CA SER A 113 18.42 1.64 29.19
C SER A 113 18.02 2.36 27.90
N ASN A 114 17.55 3.60 28.01
CA ASN A 114 17.09 4.41 26.89
C ASN A 114 15.91 3.82 26.07
N ASP A 115 15.18 2.83 26.60
CA ASP A 115 13.98 2.27 25.95
C ASP A 115 12.71 2.92 26.50
N TYR A 116 12.07 3.72 25.66
CA TYR A 116 10.81 4.43 25.93
C TYR A 116 9.68 4.05 24.95
N SER A 117 9.83 2.93 24.25
CA SER A 117 8.94 2.61 23.13
C SER A 117 7.66 1.88 23.55
N LYS A 118 7.49 1.50 24.83
CA LYS A 118 6.22 1.01 25.36
C LYS A 118 5.28 2.20 25.64
N PRO A 119 4.16 2.34 24.91
CA PRO A 119 3.26 3.44 25.14
C PRO A 119 2.49 3.24 26.45
N ILE A 120 2.37 4.33 27.22
CA ILE A 120 1.46 4.43 28.35
C ILE A 120 0.53 5.62 28.11
N TRP A 121 -0.69 5.54 28.64
CA TRP A 121 -1.75 6.53 28.39
C TRP A 121 -2.02 7.43 29.59
N ARG A 122 -1.53 7.04 30.75
CA ARG A 122 -1.63 7.78 32.01
C ARG A 122 -0.48 7.40 32.92
N LEU A 123 -0.29 8.18 33.97
CA LEU A 123 0.57 7.78 35.09
C LEU A 123 -0.18 6.80 36.02
N PRO A 124 0.54 5.95 36.76
CA PRO A 124 -0.04 5.19 37.86
C PRO A 124 -0.62 6.12 38.91
N ARG A 125 -1.70 5.68 39.57
CA ARG A 125 -2.11 6.25 40.87
C ARG A 125 -1.21 5.70 41.97
N SER A 126 -1.23 6.34 43.13
CA SER A 126 -0.54 5.84 44.31
C SER A 126 -1.04 4.42 44.65
N GLY A 127 -0.12 3.46 44.68
CA GLY A 127 -0.42 2.05 44.95
C GLY A 127 -0.72 1.20 43.72
N GLU A 128 -0.90 1.79 42.53
CA GLU A 128 -1.05 1.04 41.28
C GLU A 128 0.28 0.51 40.77
N THR A 129 0.23 -0.67 40.15
CA THR A 129 1.35 -1.35 39.52
C THR A 129 1.45 -1.02 38.03
N LEU A 130 2.47 -1.54 37.35
CA LEU A 130 2.59 -1.43 35.89
C LEU A 130 1.41 -2.10 35.15
N ASP A 131 0.87 -3.19 35.70
CA ASP A 131 -0.26 -3.92 35.10
C ASP A 131 -1.55 -3.10 35.15
N ASP A 132 -1.76 -2.33 36.22
CA ASP A 132 -2.93 -1.47 36.36
C ASP A 132 -2.92 -0.29 35.38
N VAL A 133 -1.73 0.07 34.88
CA VAL A 133 -1.50 1.15 33.90
C VAL A 133 -1.41 0.61 32.47
N ASP A 134 -1.31 -0.71 32.28
CA ASP A 134 -1.32 -1.37 30.98
C ASP A 134 -2.73 -1.33 30.37
N GLU A 135 -3.18 -0.14 30.02
CA GLU A 135 -4.45 0.02 29.36
C GLU A 135 -4.39 -0.59 27.96
N PRO A 136 -5.33 -1.48 27.63
CA PRO A 136 -5.32 -2.14 26.34
C PRO A 136 -5.45 -1.13 25.19
N ILE A 137 -4.70 -1.39 24.12
CA ILE A 137 -4.85 -0.64 22.87
C ILE A 137 -6.20 -1.02 22.26
N THR A 138 -7.11 -0.06 22.21
CA THR A 138 -8.42 -0.23 21.57
C THR A 138 -8.41 0.36 20.16
N ARG A 139 -9.41 0.00 19.34
CA ARG A 139 -9.56 0.55 17.98
C ARG A 139 -9.52 2.08 17.93
N SER A 140 -10.12 2.75 18.91
CA SER A 140 -10.13 4.22 18.99
C SER A 140 -8.75 4.83 19.24
N LYS A 141 -7.81 4.08 19.82
CA LYS A 141 -6.44 4.53 20.13
C LYS A 141 -5.46 4.34 18.95
N LEU A 142 -5.84 3.57 17.92
CA LEU A 142 -4.99 3.33 16.75
C LEU A 142 -4.85 4.60 15.89
N ARG A 143 -3.64 4.84 15.38
CA ARG A 143 -3.31 6.04 14.61
C ARG A 143 -3.00 5.72 13.16
N PRO A 144 -3.64 6.39 12.18
CA PRO A 144 -3.26 6.27 10.77
C PRO A 144 -1.78 6.57 10.58
N VAL A 145 -1.15 5.82 9.69
CA VAL A 145 0.28 5.92 9.41
C VAL A 145 0.49 6.85 8.23
N THR A 146 1.41 7.81 8.38
CA THR A 146 1.78 8.74 7.31
C THR A 146 3.01 8.27 6.52
N ASP A 147 3.96 7.59 7.17
CA ASP A 147 5.16 7.04 6.55
C ASP A 147 5.40 5.61 7.05
N LEU A 148 4.73 4.66 6.43
CA LEU A 148 4.90 3.25 6.78
C LEU A 148 6.20 2.68 6.20
N TYR A 149 6.67 3.23 5.08
CA TYR A 149 7.90 2.76 4.45
C TYR A 149 9.10 2.89 5.40
N ALA A 150 9.24 4.04 6.08
CA ALA A 150 10.27 4.22 7.10
C ALA A 150 10.15 3.17 8.23
N ILE A 151 8.93 2.94 8.74
CA ILE A 151 8.68 1.96 9.80
C ILE A 151 9.10 0.55 9.34
N LEU A 152 8.70 0.11 8.15
CA LEU A 152 9.03 -1.23 7.67
C LEU A 152 10.54 -1.39 7.42
N LYS A 153 11.22 -0.34 6.97
CA LYS A 153 12.67 -0.33 6.80
C LYS A 153 13.41 -0.44 8.13
N ASP A 154 12.92 0.24 9.17
CA ASP A 154 13.49 0.13 10.52
C ASP A 154 13.29 -1.29 11.09
N LEU A 155 12.13 -1.91 10.82
CA LEU A 155 11.88 -3.32 11.16
C LEU A 155 12.83 -4.24 10.41
N GLU A 156 13.03 -4.02 9.11
CA GLU A 156 13.92 -4.81 8.27
C GLU A 156 15.35 -4.78 8.81
N GLN A 157 15.89 -3.58 9.09
CA GLN A 157 17.22 -3.41 9.66
C GLN A 157 17.35 -4.09 11.02
N HIS A 158 16.33 -3.98 11.88
CA HIS A 158 16.34 -4.64 13.18
C HIS A 158 16.38 -6.16 13.05
N ILE A 159 15.54 -6.75 12.19
CA ILE A 159 15.52 -8.20 11.98
C ILE A 159 16.86 -8.67 11.42
N LEU A 160 17.38 -8.03 10.37
CA LEU A 160 18.67 -8.38 9.75
C LEU A 160 19.86 -8.31 10.73
N ALA A 161 19.80 -7.42 11.72
CA ALA A 161 20.85 -7.31 12.74
C ALA A 161 20.85 -8.47 13.76
N HIS A 162 19.74 -9.18 13.92
CA HIS A 162 19.55 -10.19 14.98
C HIS A 162 19.22 -11.59 14.45
N GLN A 163 18.80 -11.72 13.20
CA GLN A 163 18.37 -12.99 12.61
C GLN A 163 18.49 -12.98 11.07
N THR A 164 18.94 -14.09 10.50
CA THR A 164 18.96 -14.31 9.04
C THR A 164 17.70 -15.01 8.58
N VAL A 165 16.76 -14.26 7.99
CA VAL A 165 15.50 -14.76 7.41
C VAL A 165 15.13 -13.93 6.18
N ASP A 166 14.14 -14.40 5.41
CA ASP A 166 13.46 -13.58 4.40
C ASP A 166 12.66 -12.47 5.09
N THR A 167 13.31 -11.33 5.29
CA THR A 167 12.79 -10.21 6.07
C THR A 167 11.49 -9.67 5.50
N PHE A 168 11.39 -9.56 4.16
CA PHE A 168 10.20 -9.08 3.50
C PHE A 168 9.01 -10.00 3.76
N ASN A 169 9.18 -11.31 3.55
CA ASN A 169 8.09 -12.27 3.78
C ASN A 169 7.66 -12.30 5.26
N GLU A 170 8.60 -12.22 6.20
CA GLU A 170 8.27 -12.17 7.63
C GLU A 170 7.52 -10.89 8.00
N ILE A 171 7.99 -9.71 7.57
CA ILE A 171 7.29 -8.44 7.78
C ILE A 171 5.89 -8.48 7.16
N PHE A 172 5.76 -9.07 5.97
CA PHE A 172 4.48 -9.20 5.27
C PHE A 172 3.49 -10.08 6.07
N LYS A 173 3.95 -11.18 6.67
CA LYS A 173 3.13 -12.03 7.58
C LYS A 173 2.63 -11.23 8.79
N LEU A 174 3.45 -10.35 9.35
CA LEU A 174 3.08 -9.50 10.49
C LEU A 174 2.03 -8.46 10.12
N VAL A 175 2.22 -7.77 9.00
CA VAL A 175 1.22 -6.84 8.47
C VAL A 175 -0.10 -7.57 8.21
N PHE A 176 -0.04 -8.76 7.62
CA PHE A 176 -1.22 -9.57 7.34
C PHE A 176 -1.97 -9.98 8.62
N ALA A 177 -1.26 -10.44 9.65
CA ALA A 177 -1.85 -10.75 10.95
C ALA A 177 -2.52 -9.51 11.58
N LYS A 178 -1.86 -8.35 11.47
CA LYS A 178 -2.41 -7.08 11.96
C LYS A 178 -3.64 -6.61 11.21
N LEU A 179 -3.65 -6.69 9.88
CA LEU A 179 -4.83 -6.37 9.06
C LEU A 179 -6.02 -7.25 9.44
N PHE A 180 -5.77 -8.53 9.73
CA PHE A 180 -6.80 -9.43 10.23
C PHE A 180 -7.35 -9.00 11.60
N ASP A 181 -6.48 -8.63 12.54
CA ASP A 181 -6.88 -8.12 13.86
C ASP A 181 -7.78 -6.89 13.74
N GLU A 182 -7.33 -5.90 12.97
CA GLU A 182 -8.06 -4.66 12.75
C GLU A 182 -9.42 -4.86 12.08
N ARG A 183 -9.54 -5.84 11.18
CA ARG A 183 -10.76 -6.09 10.44
C ARG A 183 -11.75 -6.98 11.18
N VAL A 184 -11.27 -7.99 11.90
CA VAL A 184 -12.11 -9.05 12.46
C VAL A 184 -12.28 -8.92 13.98
N ASN A 185 -11.20 -8.64 14.70
CA ASN A 185 -11.23 -8.61 16.16
C ASN A 185 -11.56 -7.23 16.73
N LEU A 186 -11.58 -6.18 15.89
CA LEU A 186 -11.89 -4.81 16.29
C LEU A 186 -13.24 -4.28 15.75
N PRO A 187 -14.40 -4.89 16.03
CA PRO A 187 -15.68 -4.42 15.52
C PRO A 187 -16.12 -3.07 16.10
N LYS A 188 -15.77 -2.77 17.36
CA LYS A 188 -16.18 -1.54 18.07
C LYS A 188 -14.97 -0.66 18.40
N ALA A 189 -15.23 0.62 18.67
CA ALA A 189 -14.21 1.57 19.12
C ALA A 189 -13.50 1.13 20.42
N SER A 190 -14.23 0.42 21.30
CA SER A 190 -13.75 -0.14 22.56
C SER A 190 -13.14 -1.53 22.46
N SER A 191 -13.21 -2.18 21.29
CA SER A 191 -12.60 -3.50 21.10
C SER A 191 -11.09 -3.43 21.28
N VAL A 192 -10.52 -4.41 21.97
CA VAL A 192 -9.10 -4.50 22.31
C VAL A 192 -8.35 -5.25 21.22
N ALA A 193 -7.23 -4.70 20.76
CA ALA A 193 -6.37 -5.33 19.77
C ALA A 193 -5.69 -6.56 20.34
N GLN A 194 -5.65 -7.65 19.57
CA GLN A 194 -4.87 -8.85 19.90
C GLN A 194 -3.43 -8.75 19.39
N PHE A 195 -3.20 -7.95 18.34
CA PHE A 195 -1.86 -7.60 17.88
C PHE A 195 -1.25 -6.53 18.81
N ARG A 196 -0.80 -6.96 19.98
CA ARG A 196 -0.16 -6.08 20.98
C ARG A 196 0.79 -6.87 21.88
N ILE A 197 1.62 -6.13 22.59
CA ILE A 197 2.41 -6.62 23.71
C ILE A 197 2.15 -5.74 24.94
N GLY A 198 1.74 -6.37 26.04
CA GLY A 198 1.53 -5.71 27.32
C GLY A 198 2.82 -5.15 27.94
N LEU A 199 2.67 -4.35 28.99
CA LEU A 199 3.79 -3.71 29.68
C LEU A 199 4.68 -4.71 30.41
N THR A 200 4.08 -5.73 31.01
CA THR A 200 4.76 -6.82 31.74
C THR A 200 4.69 -8.16 31.01
N GLU A 201 3.96 -8.23 29.90
CA GLU A 201 3.82 -9.43 29.10
C GLU A 201 5.18 -9.88 28.55
N ALA A 202 5.49 -11.17 28.76
CA ALA A 202 6.69 -11.78 28.23
C ALA A 202 6.63 -11.85 26.69
N ALA A 203 7.79 -11.66 26.04
CA ALA A 203 7.91 -11.73 24.58
C ALA A 203 7.33 -13.04 24.00
N THR A 204 7.56 -14.17 24.68
CA THR A 204 7.04 -15.49 24.32
C THR A 204 5.51 -15.55 24.27
N THR A 205 4.83 -14.85 25.18
CA THR A 205 3.36 -14.85 25.27
C THR A 205 2.77 -14.00 24.14
N ALA A 206 3.30 -12.79 23.95
CA ALA A 206 2.87 -11.90 22.86
C ALA A 206 3.13 -12.53 21.48
N ALA A 207 4.31 -13.15 21.31
CA ALA A 207 4.67 -13.90 20.11
C ALA A 207 3.69 -15.04 19.82
N ALA A 208 3.34 -15.85 20.83
CA ALA A 208 2.36 -16.93 20.69
C ALA A 208 0.96 -16.40 20.30
N ASN A 209 0.52 -15.27 20.86
CA ASN A 209 -0.75 -14.64 20.53
C ASN A 209 -0.79 -14.19 19.06
N VAL A 210 0.28 -13.55 18.57
CA VAL A 210 0.36 -13.09 17.17
C VAL A 210 0.51 -14.25 16.19
N ARG A 211 1.19 -15.35 16.56
CA ARG A 211 1.21 -16.58 15.73
C ARG A 211 -0.19 -17.18 15.60
N LYS A 212 -0.96 -17.29 16.68
CA LYS A 212 -2.37 -17.74 16.63
C LYS A 212 -3.24 -16.82 15.78
N LEU A 213 -3.01 -15.52 15.86
CA LEU A 213 -3.70 -14.52 15.05
C LEU A 213 -3.40 -14.72 13.56
N PHE A 214 -2.14 -14.96 13.20
CA PHE A 214 -1.73 -15.30 11.85
C PHE A 214 -2.38 -16.60 11.37
N ASP A 215 -2.43 -17.64 12.21
CA ASP A 215 -3.11 -18.90 11.86
C ASP A 215 -4.61 -18.71 11.56
N ARG A 216 -5.31 -17.88 12.35
CA ARG A 216 -6.70 -17.50 12.08
C ARG A 216 -6.84 -16.68 10.79
N ALA A 217 -5.87 -15.81 10.49
CA ALA A 217 -5.85 -15.04 9.25
C ALA A 217 -5.73 -15.96 8.03
N LYS A 218 -4.85 -16.96 8.07
CA LYS A 218 -4.72 -17.99 7.01
C LYS A 218 -6.04 -18.72 6.75
N LEU A 219 -6.80 -19.06 7.80
CA LEU A 219 -8.10 -19.73 7.63
C LEU A 219 -9.13 -18.86 6.90
N LYS A 220 -9.15 -17.55 7.17
CA LYS A 220 -10.09 -16.62 6.52
C LYS A 220 -9.65 -16.25 5.09
N TRP A 221 -8.35 -16.14 4.88
CA TRP A 221 -7.72 -15.71 3.63
C TRP A 221 -6.78 -16.81 3.11
N ASN A 222 -7.38 -17.98 2.89
CA ASN A 222 -6.72 -19.25 2.56
C ASN A 222 -6.05 -19.30 1.17
N ASP A 223 -6.13 -18.22 0.40
CA ASP A 223 -5.55 -18.11 -0.93
C ASP A 223 -4.31 -17.19 -0.97
N VAL A 224 -3.89 -16.64 0.19
CA VAL A 224 -2.69 -15.81 0.32
C VAL A 224 -1.51 -16.60 0.86
N TYR A 225 -1.76 -17.50 1.81
CA TYR A 225 -0.74 -18.34 2.45
C TYR A 225 -1.23 -19.77 2.57
N ASP A 226 -0.29 -20.70 2.51
CA ASP A 226 -0.56 -22.12 2.72
C ASP A 226 -0.73 -22.41 4.21
N SER A 227 -1.43 -23.50 4.55
CA SER A 227 -1.65 -23.89 5.94
C SER A 227 -0.33 -24.14 6.70
N ALA A 228 0.71 -24.57 5.98
CA ALA A 228 2.06 -24.83 6.50
C ALA A 228 2.89 -23.56 6.76
N ASP A 229 2.52 -22.40 6.21
CA ASP A 229 3.25 -21.15 6.42
C ASP A 229 3.19 -20.74 7.90
N THR A 230 4.34 -20.44 8.50
CA THR A 230 4.44 -19.95 9.89
C THR A 230 5.36 -18.74 9.96
N ILE A 231 5.26 -17.97 11.05
CA ILE A 231 6.18 -16.87 11.32
C ILE A 231 7.48 -17.47 11.86
N ALA A 232 8.57 -17.27 11.13
CA ALA A 232 9.90 -17.83 11.42
C ALA A 232 10.76 -16.92 12.33
N LEU A 233 10.24 -15.75 12.72
CA LEU A 233 10.92 -14.84 13.65
C LEU A 233 11.05 -15.45 15.05
N THR A 234 12.17 -15.17 15.72
CA THR A 234 12.34 -15.43 17.16
C THR A 234 11.34 -14.64 17.99
N ASP A 235 11.07 -15.08 19.21
CA ASP A 235 10.08 -14.43 20.09
C ASP A 235 10.47 -12.98 20.41
N GLU A 236 11.77 -12.71 20.58
CA GLU A 236 12.31 -11.38 20.84
C GLU A 236 12.13 -10.45 19.64
N ASN A 237 12.50 -10.89 18.44
CA ASN A 237 12.34 -10.10 17.22
C ASN A 237 10.87 -9.85 16.90
N LEU A 238 10.03 -10.87 17.09
CA LEU A 238 8.59 -10.76 16.91
C LEU A 238 7.99 -9.76 17.90
N ALA A 239 8.35 -9.83 19.18
CA ALA A 239 7.91 -8.88 20.20
C ALA A 239 8.31 -7.44 19.86
N TYR A 240 9.53 -7.21 19.35
CA TYR A 240 9.94 -5.90 18.87
C TYR A 240 9.06 -5.40 17.72
N CYS A 241 8.80 -6.24 16.72
CA CYS A 241 7.95 -5.87 15.59
C CYS A 241 6.51 -5.56 16.04
N ILE A 242 5.98 -6.33 16.98
CA ILE A 242 4.66 -6.10 17.58
C ILE A 242 4.64 -4.73 18.25
N LYS A 243 5.66 -4.41 19.05
CA LYS A 243 5.78 -3.14 19.78
C LYS A 243 5.76 -1.92 18.84
N VAL A 244 6.43 -2.02 17.70
CA VAL A 244 6.48 -0.95 16.70
C VAL A 244 5.13 -0.79 15.99
N LEU A 245 4.48 -1.89 15.61
CA LEU A 245 3.27 -1.87 14.79
C LEU A 245 1.97 -1.73 15.60
N GLN A 246 1.91 -2.12 16.87
CA GLN A 246 0.65 -2.23 17.63
C GLN A 246 -0.19 -0.93 17.69
N GLY A 247 0.44 0.25 17.68
CA GLY A 247 -0.26 1.55 17.73
C GLY A 247 -0.73 2.09 16.38
N THR A 248 -0.36 1.43 15.28
CA THR A 248 -0.68 1.87 13.92
C THR A 248 -2.07 1.41 13.48
N TYR A 249 -2.73 2.18 12.60
CA TYR A 249 -4.01 1.84 11.99
C TYR A 249 -3.82 1.59 10.48
N LEU A 250 -3.52 0.35 10.10
CA LEU A 250 -3.17 0.02 8.72
C LEU A 250 -4.37 0.10 7.77
N MET A 251 -5.57 -0.32 8.19
CA MET A 251 -6.78 -0.25 7.36
C MET A 251 -7.18 1.18 6.97
N LYS A 252 -6.81 2.20 7.76
CA LYS A 252 -7.00 3.62 7.40
C LYS A 252 -5.84 4.24 6.63
N SER A 253 -4.85 3.43 6.25
CA SER A 253 -3.59 3.86 5.63
C SER A 253 -3.36 3.16 4.28
N GLY A 254 -4.43 2.86 3.53
CA GLY A 254 -4.41 2.09 2.27
C GLY A 254 -3.31 2.47 1.29
N ASP A 255 -3.30 3.73 0.85
CA ASP A 255 -2.30 4.21 -0.11
C ASP A 255 -0.87 4.15 0.43
N VAL A 256 -0.69 4.43 1.73
CA VAL A 256 0.62 4.40 2.40
C VAL A 256 1.14 2.96 2.48
N LEU A 257 0.26 1.99 2.74
CA LEU A 257 0.64 0.57 2.77
C LEU A 257 1.01 0.05 1.39
N GLY A 258 0.18 0.33 0.38
CA GLY A 258 0.45 -0.05 -1.00
C GLY A 258 1.78 0.50 -1.50
N LEU A 259 2.04 1.78 -1.23
CA LEU A 259 3.31 2.42 -1.57
C LEU A 259 4.49 1.81 -0.80
N ALA A 260 4.34 1.56 0.50
CA ALA A 260 5.42 0.99 1.32
C ALA A 260 5.84 -0.40 0.80
N PHE A 261 4.89 -1.26 0.44
CA PHE A 261 5.21 -2.56 -0.13
C PHE A 261 5.85 -2.47 -1.51
N GLU A 262 5.35 -1.61 -2.38
CA GLU A 262 5.98 -1.40 -3.69
C GLU A 262 7.42 -0.90 -3.54
N LEU A 263 7.70 -0.02 -2.57
CA LEU A 263 9.05 0.47 -2.31
C LEU A 263 9.97 -0.61 -1.72
N LEU A 264 9.48 -1.46 -0.81
CA LEU A 264 10.24 -2.58 -0.27
C LEU A 264 10.59 -3.60 -1.35
N VAL A 265 9.58 -4.06 -2.11
CA VAL A 265 9.78 -5.02 -3.19
C VAL A 265 10.74 -4.47 -4.25
N ASN A 266 10.59 -3.20 -4.63
CA ASN A 266 11.53 -2.55 -5.54
C ASN A 266 12.98 -2.58 -5.06
N GLN A 267 13.23 -2.51 -3.75
CA GLN A 267 14.59 -2.51 -3.22
C GLN A 267 15.24 -3.87 -3.32
N GLU A 268 14.51 -4.93 -3.01
CA GLU A 268 15.00 -6.30 -3.19
C GLU A 268 15.21 -6.64 -4.68
N MET A 269 14.34 -6.12 -5.55
CA MET A 269 14.38 -6.38 -6.99
C MET A 269 15.41 -5.53 -7.76
N LYS A 270 16.15 -4.61 -7.11
CA LYS A 270 17.14 -3.73 -7.76
C LYS A 270 18.25 -4.47 -8.54
N GLY A 271 18.36 -5.79 -8.43
CA GLY A 271 19.29 -6.62 -9.19
C GLY A 271 18.68 -7.46 -10.32
N GLU A 272 17.36 -7.70 -10.36
CA GLU A 272 16.77 -8.72 -11.22
C GLU A 272 15.76 -8.14 -12.24
N MET A 273 16.19 -8.11 -13.50
CA MET A 273 15.35 -8.32 -14.69
C MET A 273 14.13 -7.41 -14.90
N GLY A 274 14.32 -6.08 -15.00
CA GLY A 274 13.42 -5.20 -15.77
C GLY A 274 11.93 -5.16 -15.36
N GLN A 275 11.61 -5.62 -14.15
CA GLN A 275 10.30 -5.53 -13.52
C GLN A 275 10.24 -4.22 -12.75
N TYR A 276 9.36 -3.32 -13.17
CA TYR A 276 9.23 -1.99 -12.57
C TYR A 276 7.75 -1.68 -12.35
N PHE A 277 7.40 -1.22 -11.14
CA PHE A 277 6.04 -0.78 -10.89
C PHE A 277 5.69 0.46 -11.72
N THR A 278 4.45 0.47 -12.18
CA THR A 278 3.88 1.60 -12.91
C THR A 278 3.67 2.77 -11.93
N PRO A 279 4.18 3.98 -12.21
CA PRO A 279 3.87 5.15 -11.40
C PRO A 279 2.36 5.38 -11.29
N ARG A 280 1.87 5.75 -10.11
CA ARG A 280 0.43 5.92 -9.83
C ARG A 280 -0.27 6.87 -10.79
N GLN A 281 0.42 7.94 -11.20
CA GLN A 281 -0.09 8.92 -12.14
C GLN A 281 -0.34 8.33 -13.53
N VAL A 282 0.51 7.38 -13.96
CA VAL A 282 0.33 6.66 -15.22
C VAL A 282 -0.82 5.67 -15.10
N VAL A 283 -0.90 4.94 -13.98
CA VAL A 283 -2.02 4.02 -13.70
C VAL A 283 -3.36 4.77 -13.76
N ASP A 284 -3.45 5.90 -13.05
CA ASP A 284 -4.67 6.70 -12.97
C ASP A 284 -5.06 7.28 -14.33
N MET A 285 -4.11 7.87 -15.08
CA MET A 285 -4.36 8.34 -16.44
C MET A 285 -4.88 7.22 -17.34
N MET A 286 -4.27 6.04 -17.31
CA MET A 286 -4.69 4.90 -18.13
C MET A 286 -6.10 4.45 -17.79
N VAL A 287 -6.44 4.32 -16.50
CA VAL A 287 -7.80 4.00 -16.04
C VAL A 287 -8.80 5.10 -16.41
N LYS A 288 -8.39 6.37 -16.31
CA LYS A 288 -9.20 7.53 -16.70
C LYS A 288 -9.47 7.58 -18.20
N MET A 289 -8.53 7.20 -19.05
CA MET A 289 -8.68 7.16 -20.51
C MET A 289 -9.41 5.91 -21.01
N ILE A 290 -9.19 4.75 -20.39
CA ILE A 290 -9.92 3.52 -20.75
C ILE A 290 -11.38 3.58 -20.30
N GLU A 291 -11.67 4.20 -19.15
CA GLU A 291 -13.03 4.34 -18.61
C GLU A 291 -13.73 2.97 -18.46
N PRO A 292 -13.23 2.06 -17.60
CA PRO A 292 -13.91 0.80 -17.32
C PRO A 292 -15.27 1.05 -16.66
N THR A 293 -16.26 0.21 -16.97
CA THR A 293 -17.61 0.26 -16.41
C THR A 293 -17.88 -0.92 -15.47
N ILE A 294 -18.96 -0.84 -14.70
CA ILE A 294 -19.36 -1.89 -13.73
C ILE A 294 -19.67 -3.25 -14.40
N GLU A 295 -20.08 -3.24 -15.66
CA GLU A 295 -20.43 -4.48 -16.38
C GLU A 295 -19.22 -5.18 -17.00
N GLU A 296 -18.09 -4.49 -17.10
CA GLU A 296 -16.94 -4.95 -17.85
C GLU A 296 -15.94 -5.69 -16.98
N THR A 297 -15.49 -6.83 -17.47
CA THR A 297 -14.37 -7.58 -16.91
C THR A 297 -13.05 -6.94 -17.34
N VAL A 298 -12.21 -6.64 -16.35
CA VAL A 298 -10.93 -5.96 -16.48
C VAL A 298 -9.81 -6.94 -16.13
N CYS A 299 -8.80 -7.02 -16.97
CA CYS A 299 -7.65 -7.90 -16.78
C CYS A 299 -6.32 -7.14 -16.79
N ASP A 300 -5.42 -7.53 -15.88
CA ASP A 300 -4.01 -7.18 -15.93
C ASP A 300 -3.14 -8.46 -15.94
N PRO A 301 -2.61 -8.87 -17.10
CA PRO A 301 -1.81 -10.10 -17.22
C PRO A 301 -0.38 -9.99 -16.67
N ALA A 302 0.03 -8.82 -16.17
CA ALA A 302 1.31 -8.59 -15.50
C ALA A 302 1.09 -7.67 -14.30
N CYS A 303 0.25 -8.12 -13.36
CA CYS A 303 -0.39 -7.24 -12.39
C CYS A 303 0.53 -6.71 -11.30
N GLY A 304 1.67 -7.36 -11.03
CA GLY A 304 2.58 -6.99 -9.96
C GLY A 304 1.84 -6.83 -8.63
N SER A 305 1.92 -5.64 -8.04
CA SER A 305 1.22 -5.24 -6.80
C SER A 305 -0.29 -5.00 -6.96
N GLY A 306 -0.85 -5.16 -8.16
CA GLY A 306 -2.28 -5.00 -8.43
C GLY A 306 -2.72 -3.57 -8.71
N GLY A 307 -1.80 -2.64 -8.97
CA GLY A 307 -2.10 -1.19 -9.11
C GLY A 307 -3.22 -0.86 -10.10
N PHE A 308 -3.22 -1.44 -11.31
CA PHE A 308 -4.27 -1.18 -12.29
C PHE A 308 -5.64 -1.69 -11.86
N LEU A 309 -5.70 -2.87 -11.25
CA LEU A 309 -6.94 -3.48 -10.79
C LEU A 309 -7.55 -2.69 -9.63
N ILE A 310 -6.71 -2.19 -8.71
CA ILE A 310 -7.15 -1.37 -7.58
C ILE A 310 -7.69 -0.02 -8.06
N TYR A 311 -6.98 0.67 -8.95
CA TYR A 311 -7.45 1.97 -9.47
C TYR A 311 -8.73 1.81 -10.31
N THR A 312 -8.84 0.71 -11.04
CA THR A 312 -10.09 0.32 -11.72
C THR A 312 -11.22 0.15 -10.71
N MET A 313 -10.99 -0.63 -9.65
CA MET A 313 -11.97 -0.88 -8.60
C MET A 313 -12.41 0.42 -7.91
N ARG A 314 -11.46 1.30 -7.54
CA ARG A 314 -11.75 2.62 -6.97
C ARG A 314 -12.62 3.48 -7.89
N LYS A 315 -12.31 3.49 -9.19
CA LYS A 315 -13.10 4.25 -10.17
C LYS A 315 -14.52 3.71 -10.29
N VAL A 316 -14.70 2.40 -10.35
CA VAL A 316 -16.04 1.79 -10.41
C VAL A 316 -16.78 1.98 -9.09
N PHE A 317 -16.09 1.90 -7.96
CA PHE A 317 -16.69 2.15 -6.64
C PHE A 317 -17.13 3.59 -6.47
N GLN A 318 -16.38 4.56 -7.00
CA GLN A 318 -16.82 5.95 -7.06
C GLN A 318 -18.08 6.09 -7.91
N TYR A 319 -18.12 5.46 -9.09
CA TYR A 319 -19.33 5.45 -9.91
C TYR A 319 -20.53 4.84 -9.17
N ILE A 320 -20.32 3.75 -8.41
CA ILE A 320 -21.37 3.13 -7.59
C ILE A 320 -21.87 4.10 -6.51
N GLU A 321 -20.96 4.81 -5.84
CA GLU A 321 -21.31 5.83 -4.84
C GLU A 321 -22.10 7.00 -5.44
N ASP A 322 -21.77 7.40 -6.66
CA ASP A 322 -22.43 8.52 -7.34
C ASP A 322 -23.78 8.12 -7.97
N THR A 323 -24.04 6.83 -8.17
CA THR A 323 -25.21 6.32 -8.91
C THR A 323 -26.29 5.72 -8.00
N TRP A 324 -25.91 5.05 -6.91
CA TRP A 324 -26.86 4.41 -5.97
C TRP A 324 -26.92 5.16 -4.65
N ASP A 325 -28.13 5.51 -4.21
CA ASP A 325 -28.36 6.18 -2.92
C ASP A 325 -28.30 5.20 -1.73
N ASP A 326 -28.88 4.01 -1.91
CA ASP A 326 -29.01 3.01 -0.85
C ASP A 326 -27.65 2.38 -0.47
N ALA A 327 -27.42 2.18 0.83
CA ALA A 327 -26.14 1.69 1.33
C ALA A 327 -25.95 0.18 1.09
N ASP A 328 -27.03 -0.61 1.14
CA ASP A 328 -26.97 -2.05 0.94
C ASP A 328 -26.80 -2.36 -0.55
N ASP A 329 -27.50 -1.64 -1.44
CA ASP A 329 -27.30 -1.74 -2.89
C ASP A 329 -25.85 -1.41 -3.27
N ARG A 330 -25.29 -0.31 -2.75
CA ARG A 330 -23.87 0.03 -2.99
C ARG A 330 -22.93 -1.07 -2.52
N ALA A 331 -23.21 -1.68 -1.37
CA ALA A 331 -22.39 -2.76 -0.84
C ALA A 331 -22.46 -4.03 -1.69
N GLU A 332 -23.65 -4.38 -2.20
CA GLU A 332 -23.86 -5.50 -3.12
C GLU A 332 -23.14 -5.28 -4.45
N GLN A 333 -23.35 -4.13 -5.10
CA GLN A 333 -22.70 -3.78 -6.37
C GLN A 333 -21.17 -3.82 -6.28
N ARG A 334 -20.60 -3.32 -5.17
CA ARG A 334 -19.16 -3.37 -4.92
C ARG A 334 -18.64 -4.80 -4.82
N LYS A 335 -19.36 -5.63 -4.07
CA LYS A 335 -19.00 -7.02 -3.84
C LYS A 335 -19.04 -7.81 -5.14
N ASP A 336 -20.10 -7.67 -5.92
CA ASP A 336 -20.26 -8.37 -7.19
C ASP A 336 -19.16 -7.97 -8.18
N TYR A 337 -18.90 -6.67 -8.31
CA TYR A 337 -17.84 -6.18 -9.18
C TYR A 337 -16.47 -6.75 -8.78
N ALA A 338 -16.12 -6.65 -7.49
CA ALA A 338 -14.80 -7.04 -7.02
C ALA A 338 -14.58 -8.56 -7.08
N GLN A 339 -15.64 -9.37 -6.88
CA GLN A 339 -15.55 -10.84 -6.97
C GLN A 339 -15.45 -11.34 -8.42
N ASP A 340 -16.23 -10.75 -9.34
CA ASP A 340 -16.44 -11.35 -10.66
C ASP A 340 -15.69 -10.65 -11.79
N LYS A 341 -15.47 -9.32 -11.70
CA LYS A 341 -15.03 -8.51 -12.85
C LYS A 341 -13.53 -8.24 -12.91
N LEU A 342 -12.74 -8.59 -11.90
CA LEU A 342 -11.30 -8.27 -11.87
C LEU A 342 -10.43 -9.52 -12.06
N VAL A 343 -9.56 -9.55 -13.06
CA VAL A 343 -8.62 -10.66 -13.32
C VAL A 343 -7.19 -10.13 -13.28
N GLY A 344 -6.30 -10.73 -12.48
CA GLY A 344 -4.88 -10.40 -12.47
C GLY A 344 -4.02 -11.63 -12.54
N MET A 345 -2.93 -11.55 -13.30
CA MET A 345 -1.93 -12.61 -13.40
C MET A 345 -0.55 -12.01 -13.16
N ASP A 346 0.27 -12.71 -12.38
CA ASP A 346 1.69 -12.43 -12.29
C ASP A 346 2.43 -13.75 -12.01
N ASN A 347 3.67 -13.86 -12.47
CA ASN A 347 4.46 -15.09 -12.29
C ASN A 347 5.23 -15.08 -10.96
N ASP A 348 5.40 -13.94 -10.30
CA ASP A 348 6.00 -13.85 -8.96
C ASP A 348 4.90 -13.96 -7.88
N ALA A 349 4.91 -15.11 -7.18
CA ALA A 349 3.97 -15.38 -6.08
C ALA A 349 4.01 -14.31 -4.97
N ARG A 350 5.16 -13.66 -4.73
CA ARG A 350 5.29 -12.59 -3.73
C ARG A 350 4.50 -11.35 -4.14
N LEU A 351 4.59 -10.95 -5.40
CA LEU A 351 3.82 -9.83 -5.95
C LEU A 351 2.32 -10.09 -5.90
N VAL A 352 1.90 -11.30 -6.26
CA VAL A 352 0.49 -11.73 -6.16
C VAL A 352 0.00 -11.66 -4.70
N LYS A 353 0.82 -12.09 -3.73
CA LYS A 353 0.48 -11.96 -2.30
C LYS A 353 0.29 -10.50 -1.88
N VAL A 354 1.18 -9.59 -2.29
CA VAL A 354 1.06 -8.14 -2.06
C VAL A 354 -0.23 -7.60 -2.67
N ALA A 355 -0.52 -7.95 -3.93
CA ALA A 355 -1.73 -7.54 -4.62
C ALA A 355 -2.99 -8.02 -3.90
N LYS A 356 -3.01 -9.27 -3.41
CA LYS A 356 -4.13 -9.81 -2.63
C LYS A 356 -4.34 -9.07 -1.31
N ALA A 357 -3.27 -8.77 -0.57
CA ALA A 357 -3.39 -7.99 0.66
C ALA A 357 -3.91 -6.58 0.39
N TYR A 358 -3.46 -5.95 -0.68
CA TYR A 358 -3.94 -4.62 -1.06
C TYR A 358 -5.42 -4.66 -1.47
N MET A 359 -5.84 -5.65 -2.25
CA MET A 359 -7.25 -5.89 -2.59
C MET A 359 -8.12 -6.11 -1.36
N ILE A 360 -7.64 -6.83 -0.35
CA ILE A 360 -8.36 -7.01 0.92
C ILE A 360 -8.67 -5.65 1.55
N MET A 361 -7.71 -4.74 1.60
CA MET A 361 -7.92 -3.42 2.21
C MET A 361 -8.98 -2.59 1.50
N GLU A 362 -9.02 -2.69 0.17
CA GLU A 362 -9.95 -1.95 -0.68
C GLU A 362 -11.35 -2.60 -0.76
N ASN A 363 -11.67 -3.50 0.19
CA ASN A 363 -12.95 -4.22 0.30
C ASN A 363 -13.17 -5.36 -0.70
N ASP A 364 -12.08 -6.08 -1.02
CA ASP A 364 -11.96 -7.44 -1.57
C ASP A 364 -12.28 -7.66 -3.06
N GLY A 365 -11.23 -7.67 -3.89
CA GLY A 365 -11.19 -8.29 -5.23
C GLY A 365 -10.13 -9.39 -5.38
N ARG A 366 -9.71 -10.04 -4.28
CA ARG A 366 -8.54 -10.94 -4.26
C ARG A 366 -8.75 -12.25 -5.01
N GLY A 367 -10.01 -12.69 -5.09
CA GLY A 367 -10.40 -13.97 -5.69
C GLY A 367 -10.06 -14.08 -7.18
N GLY A 368 -9.75 -12.95 -7.81
CA GLY A 368 -9.37 -12.87 -9.21
C GLY A 368 -7.88 -12.79 -9.52
N LEU A 369 -7.01 -12.95 -8.52
CA LEU A 369 -5.56 -12.89 -8.68
C LEU A 369 -4.94 -14.30 -8.74
N PHE A 370 -4.15 -14.55 -9.79
CA PHE A 370 -3.56 -15.85 -10.11
C PHE A 370 -2.03 -15.75 -10.23
N SER A 371 -1.33 -16.66 -9.56
CA SER A 371 0.14 -16.77 -9.64
C SER A 371 0.53 -17.74 -10.75
N VAL A 372 0.63 -17.24 -11.99
CA VAL A 372 0.88 -18.05 -13.20
C VAL A 372 1.69 -17.27 -14.24
N ASP A 373 2.35 -17.99 -15.16
CA ASP A 373 2.88 -17.38 -16.38
C ASP A 373 1.72 -17.03 -17.33
N SER A 374 1.42 -15.74 -17.48
CA SER A 374 0.38 -15.23 -18.37
C SER A 374 0.73 -15.38 -19.86
N LEU A 375 1.96 -15.73 -20.22
CA LEU A 375 2.32 -16.00 -21.61
C LEU A 375 2.09 -17.46 -21.99
N ASP A 376 1.94 -18.38 -21.04
CA ASP A 376 1.71 -19.80 -21.32
C ASP A 376 0.28 -20.23 -20.96
N TYR A 377 -0.60 -20.30 -21.97
CA TYR A 377 -2.00 -20.70 -21.78
C TYR A 377 -2.15 -22.14 -21.24
N ASN A 378 -1.15 -23.00 -21.46
CA ASN A 378 -1.25 -24.40 -21.12
C ASN A 378 -1.21 -24.62 -19.61
N VAL A 379 -0.47 -23.77 -18.87
CA VAL A 379 -0.34 -23.88 -17.41
C VAL A 379 -1.50 -23.23 -16.66
N TRP A 380 -2.41 -22.56 -17.36
CA TRP A 380 -3.54 -21.91 -16.71
C TRP A 380 -4.54 -22.94 -16.18
N GLU A 381 -4.90 -22.77 -14.91
CA GLU A 381 -5.95 -23.56 -14.29
C GLU A 381 -7.32 -23.29 -14.93
N LYS A 382 -8.24 -24.25 -14.78
CA LYS A 382 -9.59 -24.18 -15.36
C LYS A 382 -10.32 -22.89 -14.98
N ARG A 383 -10.24 -22.48 -13.71
CA ARG A 383 -10.89 -21.26 -13.19
C ARG A 383 -10.38 -20.01 -13.92
N LEU A 384 -9.08 -19.90 -14.15
CA LEU A 384 -8.50 -18.77 -14.87
C LEU A 384 -8.99 -18.73 -16.32
N LYS A 385 -8.99 -19.88 -17.00
CA LYS A 385 -9.49 -19.99 -18.38
C LYS A 385 -10.97 -19.61 -18.48
N GLU A 386 -11.80 -20.02 -17.53
CA GLU A 386 -13.22 -19.65 -17.46
C GLU A 386 -13.41 -18.14 -17.33
N ARG A 387 -12.64 -17.48 -16.45
CA ARG A 387 -12.71 -16.03 -16.27
C ARG A 387 -12.22 -15.22 -17.46
N VAL A 388 -11.15 -15.67 -18.13
CA VAL A 388 -10.64 -15.01 -19.34
C VAL A 388 -11.61 -15.18 -20.51
N THR A 389 -12.21 -16.36 -20.63
CA THR A 389 -13.12 -16.66 -21.75
C THR A 389 -14.55 -16.20 -21.54
N GLY A 390 -14.93 -15.83 -20.31
CA GLY A 390 -16.32 -15.53 -19.95
C GLY A 390 -17.22 -16.77 -19.82
N ARG A 391 -16.68 -17.97 -20.05
CA ARG A 391 -17.47 -19.22 -20.07
C ARG A 391 -17.42 -19.92 -18.72
N LYS A 392 -18.59 -20.25 -18.16
CA LYS A 392 -18.70 -21.06 -16.92
C LYS A 392 -18.35 -22.54 -17.12
N THR A 393 -18.38 -23.04 -18.36
CA THR A 393 -18.05 -24.42 -18.70
C THR A 393 -17.25 -24.45 -20.01
N LEU A 394 -16.04 -25.01 -19.94
CA LEU A 394 -15.14 -25.17 -21.09
C LEU A 394 -15.29 -26.56 -21.71
N LYS A 395 -15.38 -26.62 -23.05
CA LYS A 395 -15.31 -27.88 -23.80
C LYS A 395 -13.85 -28.35 -23.90
N PRO A 396 -13.57 -29.65 -24.14
CA PRO A 396 -12.20 -30.13 -24.36
C PRO A 396 -11.46 -29.40 -25.50
N SER A 397 -12.18 -28.93 -26.52
CA SER A 397 -11.64 -28.08 -27.59
C SER A 397 -11.17 -26.70 -27.10
N ASP A 398 -11.85 -26.12 -26.11
CA ASP A 398 -11.50 -24.81 -25.51
C ASP A 398 -10.26 -24.91 -24.60
N LEU A 399 -9.94 -26.13 -24.15
CA LEU A 399 -8.75 -26.43 -23.36
C LEU A 399 -7.51 -26.70 -24.23
N ALA A 400 -7.68 -26.83 -25.56
CA ALA A 400 -6.61 -27.13 -26.49
C ALA A 400 -5.69 -25.93 -26.74
N GLN A 401 -4.47 -26.23 -27.21
CA GLN A 401 -3.46 -25.22 -27.55
C GLN A 401 -3.98 -24.29 -28.66
N GLY A 402 -3.94 -22.98 -28.42
CA GLY A 402 -4.40 -21.96 -29.37
C GLY A 402 -5.90 -21.68 -29.35
N ALA A 403 -6.64 -22.12 -28.32
CA ALA A 403 -8.07 -21.82 -28.18
C ALA A 403 -8.38 -20.29 -28.19
N LEU A 404 -7.52 -19.47 -27.58
CA LEU A 404 -7.63 -18.00 -27.64
C LEU A 404 -7.34 -17.42 -29.05
N VAL A 405 -6.63 -18.16 -29.89
CA VAL A 405 -6.15 -17.71 -31.21
C VAL A 405 -7.15 -18.06 -32.31
N LYS A 406 -7.91 -19.16 -32.15
CA LYS A 406 -8.76 -19.72 -33.22
C LYS A 406 -10.25 -19.44 -33.08
N ASP A 407 -10.75 -19.16 -31.88
CA ASP A 407 -12.16 -18.92 -31.64
C ASP A 407 -12.37 -17.55 -31.01
N ARG A 408 -13.25 -16.75 -31.63
CA ARG A 408 -13.65 -15.46 -31.08
C ARG A 408 -14.15 -15.68 -29.65
N LEU A 409 -13.55 -14.98 -28.70
CA LEU A 409 -14.08 -14.95 -27.35
C LEU A 409 -15.54 -14.47 -27.42
N PRO A 410 -16.46 -15.10 -26.65
CA PRO A 410 -17.82 -14.63 -26.61
C PRO A 410 -17.87 -13.21 -26.03
N THR A 411 -18.96 -12.49 -26.27
CA THR A 411 -19.10 -11.07 -25.92
C THR A 411 -19.01 -10.78 -24.41
N ASP A 412 -19.12 -11.82 -23.59
CA ASP A 412 -19.01 -11.80 -22.13
C ASP A 412 -17.59 -12.09 -21.58
N GLY A 413 -16.60 -12.37 -22.44
CA GLY A 413 -15.18 -12.53 -22.07
C GLY A 413 -14.49 -11.24 -21.59
N LEU A 414 -13.16 -11.11 -21.69
CA LEU A 414 -12.48 -9.88 -21.24
C LEU A 414 -12.76 -8.67 -22.15
N GLN A 415 -13.40 -7.63 -21.59
CA GLN A 415 -13.68 -6.38 -22.30
C GLN A 415 -12.57 -5.34 -22.19
N VAL A 416 -11.82 -5.35 -21.08
CA VAL A 416 -10.81 -4.34 -20.78
C VAL A 416 -9.50 -4.99 -20.35
N ILE A 417 -8.38 -4.52 -20.91
CA ILE A 417 -7.03 -4.85 -20.41
C ILE A 417 -6.27 -3.58 -20.06
N LEU A 418 -5.66 -3.54 -18.89
CA LEU A 418 -4.80 -2.44 -18.43
C LEU A 418 -3.54 -3.05 -17.86
N THR A 419 -2.38 -2.78 -18.47
CA THR A 419 -1.16 -3.51 -18.08
C THR A 419 0.14 -2.78 -18.43
N ASN A 420 1.18 -3.10 -17.65
CA ASN A 420 2.56 -2.69 -17.87
C ASN A 420 3.44 -3.95 -17.84
N PRO A 421 3.54 -4.67 -18.98
CA PRO A 421 4.26 -5.93 -19.02
C PRO A 421 5.77 -5.73 -18.85
N PRO A 422 6.50 -6.72 -18.31
CA PRO A 422 7.96 -6.67 -18.27
C PRO A 422 8.58 -6.56 -19.67
N PHE A 423 9.48 -5.59 -19.85
CA PHE A 423 10.10 -5.30 -21.15
C PHE A 423 11.39 -6.08 -21.43
N ALA A 424 12.12 -6.43 -20.37
CA ALA A 424 13.44 -7.02 -20.48
C ALA A 424 13.38 -8.53 -20.76
N GLY A 425 14.36 -9.00 -21.54
CA GLY A 425 14.54 -10.40 -21.85
C GLY A 425 13.75 -10.88 -23.06
N ALA A 426 14.36 -11.80 -23.80
CA ALA A 426 13.71 -12.51 -24.90
C ALA A 426 13.33 -13.92 -24.44
N ILE A 427 12.15 -14.38 -24.84
CA ILE A 427 11.70 -15.75 -24.57
C ILE A 427 12.23 -16.65 -25.69
N LYS A 428 12.87 -17.75 -25.28
CA LYS A 428 13.43 -18.77 -26.18
C LYS A 428 12.67 -20.10 -26.13
N ALA A 429 11.76 -20.27 -25.15
CA ALA A 429 11.03 -21.50 -24.96
C ALA A 429 10.09 -21.77 -26.13
N SER A 430 10.34 -22.87 -26.87
CA SER A 430 9.57 -23.21 -28.08
C SER A 430 8.10 -23.50 -27.78
N THR A 431 7.79 -24.07 -26.61
CA THR A 431 6.44 -24.35 -26.12
C THR A 431 5.61 -23.07 -26.01
N THR A 432 6.18 -22.01 -25.42
CA THR A 432 5.55 -20.70 -25.32
C THR A 432 5.45 -20.06 -26.70
N LEU A 433 6.55 -19.98 -27.45
CA LEU A 433 6.60 -19.29 -28.75
C LEU A 433 5.63 -19.89 -29.78
N SER A 434 5.40 -21.20 -29.77
CA SER A 434 4.45 -21.86 -30.68
C SER A 434 3.00 -21.40 -30.52
N GLN A 435 2.67 -20.69 -29.43
CA GLN A 435 1.34 -20.13 -29.18
C GLN A 435 1.11 -18.77 -29.86
N TYR A 436 2.14 -18.16 -30.45
CA TYR A 436 2.12 -16.78 -30.91
C TYR A 436 2.44 -16.68 -32.40
N SER A 437 1.58 -16.01 -33.15
CA SER A 437 1.77 -15.75 -34.58
C SER A 437 2.97 -14.86 -34.87
N LEU A 438 3.28 -13.88 -34.01
CA LEU A 438 4.46 -13.01 -34.18
C LEU A 438 5.79 -13.74 -33.91
N ALA A 439 5.77 -14.90 -33.27
CA ALA A 439 6.94 -15.74 -33.07
C ALA A 439 7.17 -16.77 -34.20
N LEU A 440 6.16 -16.97 -35.05
CA LEU A 440 6.22 -17.90 -36.17
C LEU A 440 6.74 -17.19 -37.42
N GLY A 441 7.76 -17.78 -38.03
CA GLY A 441 8.27 -17.36 -39.32
C GLY A 441 7.32 -17.61 -40.48
N LYS A 442 7.69 -17.16 -41.67
CA LYS A 442 6.89 -17.38 -42.91
C LYS A 442 6.64 -18.85 -43.23
N ASN A 443 7.48 -19.74 -42.70
CA ASN A 443 7.38 -21.20 -42.86
C ASN A 443 6.59 -21.90 -41.72
N GLY A 444 5.97 -21.14 -40.81
CA GLY A 444 5.26 -21.70 -39.65
C GLY A 444 6.18 -22.33 -38.59
N LYS A 445 7.48 -22.08 -38.66
CA LYS A 445 8.48 -22.54 -37.68
C LYS A 445 8.93 -21.37 -36.81
N ASN A 446 9.27 -21.63 -35.55
CA ASN A 446 9.77 -20.61 -34.62
C ASN A 446 11.04 -19.95 -35.16
N GLU A 447 11.01 -18.64 -35.39
CA GLU A 447 12.17 -17.85 -35.82
C GLU A 447 12.84 -17.17 -34.62
N GLY A 448 13.54 -17.97 -33.81
CA GLY A 448 14.43 -17.44 -32.77
C GLY A 448 13.73 -16.90 -31.52
N ALA A 449 14.39 -15.95 -30.85
CA ALA A 449 13.95 -15.40 -29.57
C ALA A 449 13.15 -14.11 -29.79
N LEU A 450 11.96 -13.99 -29.19
CA LEU A 450 11.13 -12.79 -29.30
C LEU A 450 11.13 -12.00 -27.99
N VAL A 451 11.10 -10.66 -28.10
CA VAL A 451 11.03 -9.75 -26.96
C VAL A 451 9.72 -9.98 -26.21
N ARG A 452 9.81 -10.11 -24.88
CA ARG A 452 8.66 -10.42 -24.02
C ARG A 452 7.49 -9.46 -24.20
N ALA A 453 7.77 -8.16 -24.34
CA ALA A 453 6.76 -7.13 -24.57
C ALA A 453 5.87 -7.37 -25.81
N VAL A 454 6.43 -7.97 -26.88
CA VAL A 454 5.70 -8.29 -28.11
C VAL A 454 4.74 -9.46 -27.89
N LEU A 455 5.17 -10.47 -27.14
CA LEU A 455 4.32 -11.61 -26.77
C LEU A 455 3.15 -11.17 -25.88
N PHE A 456 3.40 -10.24 -24.95
CA PHE A 456 2.32 -9.65 -24.15
C PHE A 456 1.32 -8.86 -24.99
N LEU A 457 1.79 -8.06 -25.95
CA LEU A 457 0.91 -7.33 -26.87
C LEU A 457 -0.03 -8.28 -27.63
N GLU A 458 0.51 -9.35 -28.20
CA GLU A 458 -0.29 -10.36 -28.90
C GLU A 458 -1.25 -11.09 -27.94
N ARG A 459 -0.76 -11.54 -26.78
CA ARG A 459 -1.58 -12.21 -25.76
C ARG A 459 -2.77 -11.34 -25.33
N CYS A 460 -2.55 -10.04 -25.09
CA CYS A 460 -3.61 -9.12 -24.70
C CYS A 460 -4.66 -8.98 -25.81
N LEU A 461 -4.22 -8.84 -27.06
CA LEU A 461 -5.14 -8.76 -28.20
C LEU A 461 -5.94 -10.05 -28.40
N ASP A 462 -5.34 -11.22 -28.20
CA ASP A 462 -6.04 -12.50 -28.29
C ASP A 462 -7.07 -12.66 -27.17
N MET A 463 -6.72 -12.24 -25.95
CA MET A 463 -7.59 -12.27 -24.77
C MET A 463 -8.75 -11.28 -24.80
N LEU A 464 -8.71 -10.22 -25.62
CA LEU A 464 -9.82 -9.28 -25.72
C LEU A 464 -10.99 -9.85 -26.54
N VAL A 465 -12.21 -9.57 -26.11
CA VAL A 465 -13.40 -9.78 -26.95
C VAL A 465 -13.42 -8.80 -28.13
N PRO A 466 -14.10 -9.11 -29.26
CA PRO A 466 -14.30 -8.14 -30.33
C PRO A 466 -14.92 -6.84 -29.83
N GLY A 467 -14.30 -5.70 -30.13
CA GLY A 467 -14.71 -4.38 -29.62
C GLY A 467 -14.19 -4.04 -28.22
N GLY A 468 -13.56 -4.98 -27.51
CA GLY A 468 -12.86 -4.75 -26.26
C GLY A 468 -11.66 -3.81 -26.44
N ARG A 469 -11.24 -3.17 -25.35
CA ARG A 469 -10.22 -2.10 -25.36
C ARG A 469 -9.09 -2.40 -24.40
N MET A 470 -7.90 -1.90 -24.70
CA MET A 470 -6.77 -2.02 -23.80
C MET A 470 -5.88 -0.79 -23.76
N GLY A 471 -5.26 -0.56 -22.60
CA GLY A 471 -4.13 0.32 -22.43
C GLY A 471 -2.91 -0.49 -22.04
N ILE A 472 -1.84 -0.44 -22.84
CA ILE A 472 -0.61 -1.19 -22.60
C ILE A 472 0.60 -0.26 -22.64
N VAL A 473 1.45 -0.34 -21.61
CA VAL A 473 2.74 0.38 -21.61
C VAL A 473 3.75 -0.44 -22.40
N LEU A 474 4.46 0.18 -23.35
CA LEU A 474 5.46 -0.50 -24.18
C LEU A 474 6.67 0.42 -24.44
N PRO A 475 7.86 -0.13 -24.73
CA PRO A 475 9.01 0.65 -25.17
C PRO A 475 8.73 1.35 -26.50
N GLN A 476 9.09 2.63 -26.61
CA GLN A 476 8.80 3.44 -27.80
C GLN A 476 9.45 2.88 -29.08
N GLY A 477 10.57 2.15 -28.95
CA GLY A 477 11.27 1.52 -30.08
C GLY A 477 10.37 0.61 -30.92
N LEU A 478 9.48 -0.17 -30.29
CA LEU A 478 8.58 -1.12 -30.97
C LEU A 478 7.65 -0.43 -31.98
N PHE A 479 7.41 0.88 -31.81
CA PHE A 479 6.52 1.64 -32.68
C PHE A 479 7.25 2.44 -33.75
N ASN A 480 8.53 2.76 -33.53
CA ASN A 480 9.26 3.69 -34.39
C ASN A 480 10.29 3.00 -35.28
N ASN A 481 10.82 1.84 -34.86
CA ASN A 481 11.87 1.17 -35.59
C ASN A 481 11.34 0.59 -36.90
N ILE A 482 12.14 0.71 -37.97
CA ILE A 482 11.84 0.14 -39.28
C ILE A 482 11.78 -1.40 -39.20
N THR A 483 12.68 -2.00 -38.43
CA THR A 483 12.76 -3.47 -38.22
C THR A 483 11.52 -4.07 -37.57
N ASP A 484 10.76 -3.26 -36.83
CA ASP A 484 9.58 -3.70 -36.06
C ASP A 484 8.25 -3.46 -36.81
N GLN A 485 8.30 -3.30 -38.14
CA GLN A 485 7.13 -3.04 -38.98
C GLN A 485 6.07 -4.16 -38.89
N ASN A 486 6.51 -5.42 -38.77
CA ASN A 486 5.63 -6.57 -38.60
C ASN A 486 4.67 -6.42 -37.40
N ILE A 487 5.14 -5.84 -36.29
CA ILE A 487 4.33 -5.58 -35.09
C ILE A 487 3.21 -4.58 -35.41
N ARG A 488 3.54 -3.49 -36.12
CA ARG A 488 2.54 -2.48 -36.52
C ARG A 488 1.50 -3.06 -37.47
N THR A 489 1.92 -3.86 -38.44
CA THR A 489 1.01 -4.56 -39.35
C THR A 489 0.09 -5.52 -38.60
N PHE A 490 0.61 -6.24 -37.61
CA PHE A 490 -0.19 -7.12 -36.76
C PHE A 490 -1.24 -6.35 -35.96
N ILE A 491 -0.86 -5.22 -35.36
CA ILE A 491 -1.80 -4.35 -34.65
C ILE A 491 -2.91 -3.89 -35.60
N ASP A 492 -2.56 -3.33 -36.77
CA ASP A 492 -3.54 -2.82 -37.74
C ASP A 492 -4.56 -3.88 -38.18
N GLN A 493 -4.11 -5.12 -38.37
CA GLN A 493 -4.98 -6.24 -38.72
C GLN A 493 -5.95 -6.66 -37.61
N LYS A 494 -5.58 -6.46 -36.34
CA LYS A 494 -6.32 -7.00 -35.18
C LYS A 494 -7.09 -5.93 -34.40
N ALA A 495 -6.63 -4.69 -34.42
CA ALA A 495 -7.16 -3.60 -33.63
C ALA A 495 -6.98 -2.24 -34.29
N ARG A 496 -7.82 -1.29 -33.87
CA ARG A 496 -7.64 0.13 -34.15
C ARG A 496 -6.90 0.81 -33.02
N VAL A 497 -6.10 1.83 -33.36
CA VAL A 497 -5.41 2.68 -32.39
C VAL A 497 -6.35 3.79 -31.92
N LEU A 498 -6.65 3.85 -30.63
CA LEU A 498 -7.45 4.92 -30.04
C LEU A 498 -6.59 6.13 -29.67
N ALA A 499 -5.47 5.87 -29.01
CA ALA A 499 -4.55 6.90 -28.56
C ALA A 499 -3.12 6.39 -28.40
N VAL A 500 -2.14 7.30 -28.53
CA VAL A 500 -0.73 7.08 -28.20
C VAL A 500 -0.26 8.19 -27.28
N VAL A 501 0.17 7.84 -26.06
CA VAL A 501 0.70 8.79 -25.08
C VAL A 501 2.18 8.52 -24.86
N GLY A 502 3.05 9.42 -25.33
CA GLY A 502 4.48 9.36 -25.09
C GLY A 502 4.80 9.79 -23.65
N LEU A 503 5.42 8.90 -22.87
CA LEU A 503 5.75 9.21 -21.48
C LEU A 503 7.08 9.96 -21.39
N HIS A 504 7.17 10.87 -20.43
CA HIS A 504 8.40 11.62 -20.18
C HIS A 504 9.54 10.64 -19.78
N PRO A 505 10.81 10.85 -20.22
CA PRO A 505 11.92 9.93 -19.91
C PRO A 505 12.21 9.72 -18.42
N TYR A 506 11.68 10.56 -17.54
CA TYR A 506 11.85 10.43 -16.09
C TYR A 506 10.74 9.59 -15.44
N THR A 507 9.65 9.30 -16.15
CA THR A 507 8.48 8.60 -15.63
C THR A 507 8.84 7.28 -14.95
N PHE A 508 9.74 6.49 -15.54
CA PHE A 508 10.21 5.23 -14.96
C PHE A 508 11.62 5.31 -14.34
N LYS A 509 12.21 6.50 -14.22
CA LYS A 509 13.48 6.69 -13.49
C LYS A 509 13.24 6.66 -11.98
N PRO A 510 14.24 6.23 -11.19
CA PRO A 510 15.59 5.82 -11.59
C PRO A 510 15.69 4.39 -12.14
N PHE A 511 14.58 3.68 -12.28
CA PHE A 511 14.57 2.24 -12.50
C PHE A 511 14.91 1.82 -13.94
N THR A 512 14.43 2.52 -14.96
CA THR A 512 14.83 2.30 -16.37
C THR A 512 15.13 3.58 -17.13
N LEU A 513 16.03 3.48 -18.10
CA LEU A 513 16.37 4.53 -19.07
C LEU A 513 15.54 4.44 -20.36
N ALA A 514 14.79 3.34 -20.56
CA ALA A 514 14.00 3.14 -21.76
C ALA A 514 12.87 4.17 -21.84
N LYS A 515 12.75 4.84 -22.98
CA LYS A 515 11.61 5.71 -23.26
C LYS A 515 10.39 4.85 -23.58
N THR A 516 9.31 5.04 -22.84
CA THR A 516 8.10 4.25 -22.93
C THR A 516 6.94 5.09 -23.46
N SER A 517 5.92 4.42 -23.98
CA SER A 517 4.67 5.04 -24.41
C SER A 517 3.51 4.14 -24.00
N VAL A 518 2.36 4.75 -23.74
CA VAL A 518 1.11 4.02 -23.54
C VAL A 518 0.37 3.96 -24.86
N LEU A 519 0.02 2.76 -25.27
CA LEU A 519 -0.79 2.50 -26.44
C LEU A 519 -2.20 2.10 -26.01
N PHE A 520 -3.20 2.83 -26.51
CA PHE A 520 -4.60 2.50 -26.32
C PHE A 520 -5.16 1.89 -27.60
N LEU A 521 -5.60 0.65 -27.52
CA LEU A 521 -6.11 -0.13 -28.65
C LEU A 521 -7.55 -0.57 -28.43
N GLN A 522 -8.27 -0.78 -29.52
CA GLN A 522 -9.57 -1.46 -29.51
C GLN A 522 -9.59 -2.57 -30.55
N LYS A 523 -9.84 -3.80 -30.10
CA LYS A 523 -9.93 -4.97 -30.99
C LYS A 523 -11.05 -4.76 -32.00
N TRP A 524 -10.78 -5.05 -33.27
CA TRP A 524 -11.80 -4.92 -34.30
C TRP A 524 -12.99 -5.83 -34.02
N ARG A 525 -14.19 -5.32 -34.28
CA ARG A 525 -15.38 -6.16 -34.46
C ARG A 525 -15.41 -6.67 -35.88
N GLU A 526 -16.14 -7.75 -36.08
CA GLU A 526 -16.41 -8.26 -37.42
C GLU A 526 -16.99 -7.16 -38.31
N ASN A 527 -16.36 -6.95 -39.46
CA ASN A 527 -16.81 -5.99 -40.48
C ASN A 527 -16.81 -4.52 -40.05
N GLU A 528 -16.18 -4.17 -38.92
CA GLU A 528 -16.01 -2.76 -38.48
C GLU A 528 -14.61 -2.21 -38.80
N TYR A 529 -13.87 -2.83 -39.74
CA TYR A 529 -12.56 -2.31 -40.15
C TYR A 529 -12.71 -0.93 -40.82
N LEU A 530 -11.93 0.04 -40.33
CA LEU A 530 -11.89 1.38 -40.87
C LEU A 530 -10.51 1.64 -41.48
N PRO A 531 -10.42 1.96 -42.78
CA PRO A 531 -9.14 2.23 -43.43
C PRO A 531 -8.49 3.53 -42.94
N ASN A 532 -9.30 4.49 -42.49
CA ASN A 532 -8.85 5.76 -41.92
C ASN A 532 -9.72 6.13 -40.73
N TYR A 533 -9.09 6.52 -39.62
CA TYR A 533 -9.75 6.97 -38.41
C TYR A 533 -8.84 7.95 -37.65
N PRO A 534 -9.41 8.89 -36.87
CA PRO A 534 -8.62 9.82 -36.09
C PRO A 534 -7.99 9.11 -34.88
N VAL A 535 -6.74 9.44 -34.57
CA VAL A 535 -5.99 8.90 -33.43
C VAL A 535 -5.56 10.06 -32.53
N PHE A 536 -5.81 9.95 -31.23
CA PHE A 536 -5.34 10.94 -30.27
C PHE A 536 -3.86 10.73 -29.95
N THR A 537 -3.05 11.78 -29.97
CA THR A 537 -1.64 11.69 -29.59
C THR A 537 -1.30 12.77 -28.56
N ALA A 538 -0.53 12.39 -27.55
CA ALA A 538 -0.06 13.30 -26.50
C ALA A 538 1.36 12.93 -26.07
N VAL A 539 2.08 13.91 -25.51
CA VAL A 539 3.41 13.69 -24.92
C VAL A 539 3.42 14.33 -23.55
N SER A 540 3.75 13.55 -22.52
CA SER A 540 3.96 14.08 -21.17
C SER A 540 5.27 14.85 -21.11
N MET A 541 5.16 16.10 -20.68
CA MET A 541 6.24 17.05 -20.45
C MET A 541 6.57 17.16 -18.96
N ARG A 542 5.60 16.89 -18.08
CA ARG A 542 5.73 17.02 -16.63
C ARG A 542 5.53 15.66 -15.94
N PRO A 543 6.62 14.96 -15.56
CA PRO A 543 6.57 13.62 -14.98
C PRO A 543 6.18 13.58 -13.49
N GLY A 544 6.04 14.73 -12.82
CA GLY A 544 5.84 14.77 -11.37
C GLY A 544 7.05 14.41 -10.52
N LYS A 545 8.23 14.22 -11.13
CA LYS A 545 9.44 13.84 -10.40
C LYS A 545 10.73 14.18 -11.13
N THR A 546 11.80 14.32 -10.35
CA THR A 546 13.17 14.53 -10.83
C THR A 546 13.77 13.27 -11.46
N LYS A 547 14.92 13.43 -12.12
CA LYS A 547 15.72 12.31 -12.67
C LYS A 547 16.10 11.25 -11.62
N LEU A 548 16.25 11.65 -10.36
CA LEU A 548 16.61 10.77 -9.24
C LEU A 548 15.39 10.07 -8.61
N GLY A 549 14.16 10.41 -9.06
CA GLY A 549 12.93 9.86 -8.54
C GLY A 549 12.28 10.64 -7.40
N ALA A 550 12.89 11.75 -6.95
CA ALA A 550 12.28 12.62 -5.93
C ALA A 550 11.04 13.33 -6.50
N PRO A 551 9.89 13.35 -5.79
CA PRO A 551 8.66 13.97 -6.26
C PRO A 551 8.84 15.48 -6.43
N LEU A 552 8.19 16.03 -7.47
CA LEU A 552 8.10 17.46 -7.74
C LEU A 552 6.67 17.91 -7.43
N TYR A 553 6.54 18.93 -6.60
CA TYR A 553 5.24 19.48 -6.19
C TYR A 553 5.05 20.87 -6.78
N LEU A 554 3.79 21.26 -6.97
CA LEU A 554 3.38 22.63 -7.27
C LEU A 554 3.65 23.55 -6.07
N GLU A 555 3.40 24.86 -6.24
CA GLU A 555 3.62 25.87 -5.19
C GLU A 555 2.86 25.60 -3.88
N ASP A 556 1.80 24.78 -3.94
CA ASP A 556 1.02 24.36 -2.77
C ASP A 556 1.75 23.34 -1.87
N GLY A 557 2.87 22.79 -2.33
CA GLY A 557 3.67 21.78 -1.63
C GLY A 557 2.98 20.42 -1.43
N LYS A 558 1.84 20.18 -2.09
CA LYS A 558 1.02 18.96 -1.92
C LYS A 558 0.69 18.28 -3.24
N THR A 559 0.37 19.06 -4.26
CA THR A 559 -0.04 18.54 -5.57
C THR A 559 1.21 18.23 -6.39
N LEU A 560 1.27 17.04 -6.97
CA LEU A 560 2.41 16.65 -7.80
C LEU A 560 2.36 17.41 -9.14
N ASP A 561 3.50 17.96 -9.59
CA ASP A 561 3.61 18.67 -10.87
C ASP A 561 3.63 17.67 -12.06
N CYS A 562 2.45 17.16 -12.40
CA CYS A 562 2.26 16.06 -13.33
C CYS A 562 1.11 16.35 -14.31
N ASP A 563 1.35 16.17 -15.61
CA ASP A 563 0.37 16.46 -16.68
C ASP A 563 -0.50 15.27 -17.10
N MET A 564 -0.32 14.11 -16.47
CA MET A 564 -1.05 12.88 -16.80
C MET A 564 -2.57 13.03 -16.67
N ASP A 565 -3.06 13.79 -15.69
CA ASP A 565 -4.48 14.07 -15.52
C ASP A 565 -5.03 14.99 -16.63
N GLU A 566 -4.28 16.02 -17.00
CA GLU A 566 -4.64 16.93 -18.09
C GLU A 566 -4.74 16.17 -19.42
N ILE A 567 -3.82 15.26 -19.69
CA ILE A 567 -3.84 14.39 -20.87
C ILE A 567 -5.11 13.52 -20.90
N ALA A 568 -5.47 12.93 -19.76
CA ALA A 568 -6.67 12.09 -19.67
C ALA A 568 -7.95 12.91 -19.92
N GLU A 569 -8.07 14.12 -19.37
CA GLU A 569 -9.22 14.98 -19.58
C GLU A 569 -9.31 15.52 -21.01
N GLN A 570 -8.17 15.87 -21.63
CA GLN A 570 -8.13 16.26 -23.04
C GLN A 570 -8.57 15.11 -23.95
N TYR A 571 -8.15 13.88 -23.66
CA TYR A 571 -8.59 12.71 -24.41
C TYR A 571 -10.10 12.49 -24.30
N LYS A 572 -10.69 12.60 -23.10
CA LYS A 572 -12.15 12.50 -22.91
C LYS A 572 -12.90 13.58 -23.69
N ALA A 573 -12.45 14.83 -23.60
CA ALA A 573 -13.03 15.95 -24.34
C ALA A 573 -12.98 15.71 -25.86
N TRP A 574 -11.84 15.23 -26.36
CA TRP A 574 -11.65 14.88 -27.76
C TRP A 574 -12.57 13.73 -28.19
N LYS A 575 -12.62 12.63 -27.44
CA LYS A 575 -13.50 11.48 -27.70
C LYS A 575 -14.97 11.90 -27.77
N ASN A 576 -15.42 12.73 -26.82
CA ASN A 576 -16.78 13.27 -26.80
C ASN A 576 -17.09 14.17 -28.01
N SER A 577 -16.11 14.91 -28.51
CA SER A 577 -16.26 15.75 -29.72
C SER A 577 -16.49 14.91 -30.98
N LEU A 578 -15.82 13.76 -31.09
CA LEU A 578 -15.98 12.82 -32.21
C LEU A 578 -17.39 12.23 -32.24
N THR A 579 -17.92 11.79 -31.09
CA THR A 579 -19.27 11.24 -30.98
C THR A 579 -20.34 12.27 -31.35
N LYS A 580 -20.20 13.52 -30.89
CA LYS A 580 -21.11 14.61 -31.25
C LYS A 580 -21.10 14.90 -32.75
N ASN A 581 -19.93 14.90 -33.38
CA ASN A 581 -19.80 15.11 -34.82
C ASN A 581 -20.41 13.96 -35.63
N ALA A 582 -20.18 12.71 -35.21
CA ALA A 582 -20.79 11.53 -35.84
C ALA A 582 -22.33 11.59 -35.79
N ASN A 583 -22.92 11.93 -34.65
CA ASN A 583 -24.37 12.05 -34.48
C ASN A 583 -24.96 13.18 -35.35
N LYS A 584 -24.27 14.33 -35.47
CA LYS A 584 -24.70 15.42 -36.36
C LYS A 584 -24.66 15.02 -37.84
N SER A 585 -23.62 14.30 -38.26
CA SER A 585 -23.51 13.79 -39.63
C SER A 585 -24.58 12.75 -39.95
N ALA A 586 -24.87 11.84 -39.02
CA ALA A 586 -25.93 10.85 -39.18
C ALA A 586 -27.34 11.48 -39.23
N ALA A 587 -27.58 12.54 -38.44
CA ALA A 587 -28.83 13.30 -38.49
C ALA A 587 -29.00 14.05 -39.82
N LYS A 588 -27.93 14.64 -40.36
CA LYS A 588 -27.93 15.28 -41.69
C LYS A 588 -28.08 14.31 -42.86
N ALA A 589 -27.68 13.05 -42.71
CA ALA A 589 -27.85 12.04 -43.75
C ALA A 589 -29.26 11.40 -43.78
N LYS A 590 -30.04 11.59 -42.69
CA LYS A 590 -31.43 11.12 -42.58
C LYS A 590 -32.46 12.21 -42.88
N ALA A 591 -32.04 13.47 -42.91
CA ALA A 591 -32.83 14.62 -43.37
C ALA A 591 -32.52 14.89 -44.83
#